data_AF-A0A922VTP2-F1
#
_entry.id   AF-A0A922VTP2-F1
#
_cell.length_a   1.000
_cell.length_b   1.000
_cell.length_c   1.000
_cell.angle_alpha   90.00
_cell.angle_beta   90.00
_cell.angle_gamma   90.00
#
_symmetry.space_group_name_H-M   'P 1'
#
loop_
_entity.id
_entity.type
_entity.pdbx_description
1 polymer ?
#
loop_
_entity_poly.entity_id
_entity_poly.type
_entity_poly.pdbx_seq_one_letter_code
_entity_poly.pdbx_strand_id
1 'polypeptide(L)'
;MNKAITDGLVLMPPPFSAGLNLWSREDGTPGSGSYQGQANAALVTNDQDFAGCLELQKIDATQKLRSYAQTPIQAGLYLQVTARVKAVSGNLPSVRIAAWAGDVGGANVATVLQTGPSVALTSYGEVVTVSAIIARGSRQGVDLPWGTLPVYAHVGLDLTG
;
A
#
# COMPACT_ATOMS: atom_id res chain seq x y z
N MET A 1 -23.86 1.17 -3.27
CA MET A 1 -23.82 0.37 -2.03
C MET A 1 -22.36 0.04 -1.75
N ASN A 2 -21.85 0.27 -0.53
CA ASN A 2 -20.47 -0.05 -0.18
C ASN A 2 -20.36 -1.55 0.16
N LYS A 3 -19.77 -2.33 -0.75
CA LYS A 3 -19.66 -3.79 -0.68
C LYS A 3 -18.91 -4.30 0.57
N ALA A 4 -18.05 -3.46 1.17
CA ALA A 4 -17.31 -3.82 2.38
C ALA A 4 -18.22 -4.14 3.57
N ILE A 5 -19.29 -3.36 3.74
CA ILE A 5 -20.21 -3.47 4.88
C ILE A 5 -21.18 -4.64 4.66
N THR A 6 -21.59 -4.87 3.42
CA THR A 6 -22.61 -5.87 3.08
C THR A 6 -22.05 -7.30 3.11
N ASP A 7 -20.79 -7.47 2.72
CA ASP A 7 -20.14 -8.79 2.58
C ASP A 7 -19.11 -9.08 3.69
N GLY A 8 -19.01 -8.21 4.70
CA GLY A 8 -18.06 -8.37 5.83
C GLY A 8 -16.58 -8.34 5.40
N LEU A 9 -16.25 -7.65 4.31
CA LEU A 9 -14.90 -7.65 3.75
C LEU A 9 -13.97 -6.77 4.58
N VAL A 10 -12.85 -7.35 5.02
CA VAL A 10 -11.74 -6.60 5.60
C VAL A 10 -10.90 -6.03 4.46
N LEU A 11 -11.16 -4.78 4.10
CA LEU A 11 -10.47 -4.08 3.00
C LEU A 11 -9.40 -3.09 3.50
N MET A 12 -9.48 -2.70 4.77
CA MET A 12 -8.53 -1.76 5.35
C MET A 12 -7.34 -2.55 5.94
N PRO A 13 -6.09 -2.19 5.60
CA PRO A 13 -4.92 -2.72 6.29
C PRO A 13 -4.98 -2.45 7.81
N PRO A 14 -4.32 -3.28 8.64
CA PRO A 14 -4.19 -3.01 10.07
C PRO A 14 -3.57 -1.63 10.31
N PRO A 15 -4.04 -0.85 11.31
CA PRO A 15 -3.39 0.41 11.65
C PRO A 15 -1.95 0.16 12.11
N PHE A 16 -1.04 1.10 11.87
CA PHE A 16 0.36 0.95 12.31
C PHE A 16 0.50 0.71 13.82
N SER A 17 -0.43 1.27 14.62
CA SER A 17 -0.49 1.06 16.08
C SER A 17 -0.74 -0.40 16.50
N ALA A 18 -1.21 -1.26 15.59
CA ALA A 18 -1.32 -2.70 15.83
C ALA A 18 0.03 -3.44 15.72
N GLY A 19 1.11 -2.75 15.33
CA GLY A 19 2.46 -3.28 15.28
C GLY A 19 3.05 -3.31 13.87
N LEU A 20 4.35 -3.02 13.77
CA LEU A 20 5.08 -3.02 12.50
C LEU A 20 5.44 -4.44 12.02
N ASN A 21 5.19 -5.46 12.83
CA ASN A 21 5.21 -6.86 12.40
C ASN A 21 4.10 -7.19 11.39
N LEU A 22 3.07 -6.34 11.27
CA LEU A 22 1.97 -6.47 10.29
C LEU A 22 2.25 -5.73 8.97
N TRP A 23 3.43 -5.12 8.85
CA TRP A 23 3.87 -4.36 7.69
C TRP A 23 5.21 -4.91 7.18
N SER A 24 5.23 -5.29 5.92
CA SER A 24 6.39 -5.84 5.22
C SER A 24 7.22 -4.76 4.55
N ARG A 25 8.54 -4.95 4.58
CA ARG A 25 9.52 -4.19 3.80
C ARG A 25 9.77 -4.78 2.40
N GLU A 26 9.00 -5.79 2.01
CA GLU A 26 9.08 -6.49 0.73
C GLU A 26 7.67 -6.59 0.11
N ASP A 27 7.22 -7.79 -0.29
CA ASP A 27 5.98 -8.00 -1.03
C ASP A 27 4.77 -8.31 -0.12
N GLY A 28 4.98 -8.47 1.19
CA GLY A 28 3.89 -8.80 2.13
C GLY A 28 3.46 -10.27 2.10
N THR A 29 4.16 -11.12 1.36
CA THR A 29 3.90 -12.57 1.28
C THR A 29 4.50 -13.33 2.47
N PRO A 30 4.09 -14.59 2.73
CA PRO A 30 4.76 -15.43 3.72
C PRO A 30 6.27 -15.51 3.48
N GLY A 31 7.06 -15.33 4.54
CA GLY A 31 8.52 -15.31 4.47
C GLY A 31 9.14 -13.93 4.17
N SER A 32 8.36 -12.95 3.73
CA SER A 32 8.87 -11.58 3.56
C SER A 32 9.29 -10.96 4.89
N GLY A 33 10.34 -10.13 4.89
CA GLY A 33 10.76 -9.37 6.06
C GLY A 33 9.73 -8.33 6.52
N SER A 34 9.58 -8.16 7.84
CA SER A 34 8.71 -7.14 8.44
C SER A 34 9.47 -5.88 8.84
N TYR A 35 8.73 -4.80 9.11
CA TYR A 35 9.26 -3.55 9.67
C TYR A 35 9.47 -3.59 11.18
N GLN A 36 9.10 -4.68 11.86
CA GLN A 36 9.33 -4.82 13.30
C GLN A 36 10.83 -4.73 13.61
N GLY A 37 11.18 -3.77 14.47
CA GLY A 37 12.57 -3.57 14.94
C GLY A 37 13.54 -3.06 13.89
N GLN A 38 13.07 -2.62 12.72
CA GLN A 38 13.95 -2.02 11.71
C GLN A 38 14.38 -0.62 12.14
N ALA A 39 15.68 -0.33 12.04
CA ALA A 39 16.24 0.95 12.50
C ALA A 39 15.74 2.17 11.70
N ASN A 40 15.27 1.96 10.47
CA ASN A 40 14.75 3.01 9.61
C ASN A 40 13.21 3.18 9.72
N ALA A 41 12.55 2.53 10.68
CA ALA A 41 11.10 2.62 10.86
C ALA A 41 10.73 2.81 12.34
N ALA A 42 9.80 3.72 12.61
CA ALA A 42 9.32 4.00 13.96
C ALA A 42 7.81 4.18 13.99
N LEU A 43 7.17 3.75 15.08
CA LEU A 43 5.79 4.11 15.38
C LEU A 43 5.77 5.44 16.12
N VAL A 44 5.13 6.44 15.53
CA VAL A 44 4.88 7.74 16.15
C VAL A 44 3.45 7.74 16.66
N THR A 45 3.23 8.12 17.91
CA THR A 45 1.90 8.00 18.56
C THR A 45 1.10 9.32 18.56
N ASN A 46 1.75 10.44 18.28
CA ASN A 46 1.19 11.78 18.46
C ASN A 46 1.68 12.79 17.40
N ASP A 47 1.81 12.39 16.14
CA ASP A 47 2.07 13.34 15.06
C ASP A 47 0.89 14.30 14.88
N GLN A 48 1.19 15.58 14.64
CA GLN A 48 0.17 16.63 14.54
C GLN A 48 -0.81 16.46 13.36
N ASP A 49 -0.39 15.80 12.27
CA ASP A 49 -1.18 15.64 11.05
C ASP A 49 -1.82 14.24 10.93
N PHE A 50 -1.21 13.25 11.58
CA PHE A 50 -1.59 11.83 11.46
C PHE A 50 -2.00 11.14 12.77
N ALA A 51 -1.80 11.77 13.92
CA ALA A 51 -1.87 11.12 15.23
C ALA A 51 -0.93 9.90 15.31
N GLY A 52 -1.48 8.67 15.36
CA GLY A 52 -0.69 7.44 15.32
C GLY A 52 -0.29 7.05 13.90
N CYS A 53 1.01 7.11 13.56
CA CYS A 53 1.51 6.83 12.23
C CYS A 53 2.86 6.10 12.20
N LEU A 54 3.24 5.64 11.01
CA LEU A 54 4.58 5.16 10.71
C LEU A 54 5.45 6.35 10.27
N GLU A 55 6.61 6.50 10.90
CA GLU A 55 7.73 7.26 10.34
C GLU A 55 8.70 6.27 9.69
N LEU A 56 9.11 6.53 8.45
CA LEU A 56 9.94 5.64 7.66
C LEU A 56 11.04 6.43 6.92
N GLN A 57 12.28 6.07 7.15
CA GLN A 57 13.41 6.55 6.37
C GLN A 57 13.66 5.61 5.19
N LYS A 58 13.61 6.19 3.98
CA LYS A 58 13.95 5.50 2.74
C LYS A 58 15.47 5.25 2.70
N ILE A 59 15.86 3.98 2.54
CA ILE A 59 17.28 3.56 2.44
C ILE A 59 17.57 2.72 1.20
N ASP A 60 16.54 2.22 0.52
CA ASP A 60 16.65 1.45 -0.72
C ASP A 60 16.31 2.30 -1.94
N ALA A 61 16.74 1.90 -3.15
CA ALA A 61 16.35 2.56 -4.40
C ALA A 61 14.82 2.59 -4.59
N THR A 62 14.13 1.51 -4.21
CA THR A 62 12.68 1.46 -4.01
C THR A 62 12.40 0.92 -2.61
N GLN A 63 11.90 1.76 -1.72
CA GLN A 63 11.47 1.33 -0.39
C GLN A 63 10.04 0.82 -0.51
N LYS A 64 9.83 -0.46 -0.25
CA LYS A 64 8.51 -1.07 -0.25
C LYS A 64 7.90 -1.06 1.16
N LEU A 65 6.65 -0.67 1.27
CA LEU A 65 5.82 -0.86 2.46
C LEU A 65 4.55 -1.59 2.07
N ARG A 66 4.35 -2.84 2.52
CA ARG A 66 3.19 -3.70 2.17
C ARG A 66 2.48 -4.18 3.42
N SER A 67 1.16 -4.23 3.40
CA SER A 67 0.45 -4.96 4.45
C SER A 67 0.55 -6.47 4.22
N TYR A 68 0.76 -7.25 5.29
CA TYR A 68 0.60 -8.72 5.21
C TYR A 68 -0.85 -9.15 5.03
N ALA A 69 -1.82 -8.25 5.24
CA ALA A 69 -3.22 -8.56 5.01
C ALA A 69 -3.46 -8.87 3.52
N GLN A 70 -4.20 -9.95 3.26
CA GLN A 70 -4.67 -10.29 1.92
C GLN A 70 -5.96 -9.52 1.64
N THR A 71 -5.87 -8.49 0.82
CA THR A 71 -7.03 -7.71 0.38
C THR A 71 -7.72 -8.46 -0.77
N PRO A 72 -9.00 -8.85 -0.64
CA PRO A 72 -9.67 -9.65 -1.66
C PRO A 72 -9.90 -8.87 -2.96
N ILE A 73 -9.68 -9.53 -4.09
CA ILE A 73 -9.94 -9.01 -5.44
C ILE A 73 -11.03 -9.87 -6.08
N GLN A 74 -12.24 -9.34 -6.19
CA GLN A 74 -13.40 -10.10 -6.64
C GLN A 74 -14.30 -9.32 -7.58
N ALA A 75 -15.19 -10.04 -8.29
CA ALA A 75 -16.12 -9.43 -9.22
C ALA A 75 -17.01 -8.38 -8.54
N GLY A 76 -17.26 -7.26 -9.24
CA GLY A 76 -18.07 -6.17 -8.74
C GLY A 76 -17.40 -5.28 -7.68
N LEU A 77 -16.12 -5.49 -7.36
CA LEU A 77 -15.35 -4.67 -6.43
C LEU A 77 -14.42 -3.70 -7.19
N TYR A 78 -14.47 -2.43 -6.80
CA TYR A 78 -13.50 -1.39 -7.15
C TYR A 78 -12.88 -0.92 -5.84
N LEU A 79 -11.59 -1.12 -5.68
CA LEU A 79 -10.85 -0.73 -4.49
C LEU A 79 -10.17 0.60 -4.75
N GLN A 80 -10.69 1.66 -4.15
CA GLN A 80 -9.95 2.91 -4.05
C GLN A 80 -9.00 2.80 -2.86
N VAL A 81 -7.70 2.77 -3.15
CA VAL A 81 -6.64 2.77 -2.15
C VAL A 81 -6.13 4.20 -2.03
N THR A 82 -6.03 4.70 -0.81
CA THR A 82 -5.50 6.04 -0.52
C THR A 82 -4.52 5.98 0.63
N ALA A 83 -3.45 6.78 0.57
CA ALA A 83 -2.60 7.04 1.72
C ALA A 83 -2.25 8.52 1.78
N ARG A 84 -2.18 9.07 3.00
CA ARG A 84 -1.64 10.40 3.25
C ARG A 84 -0.18 10.25 3.68
N VAL A 85 0.71 11.04 3.09
CA VAL A 85 2.16 11.01 3.34
C VAL A 85 2.68 12.43 3.49
N LYS A 86 3.75 12.60 4.27
CA LYS A 86 4.39 13.90 4.53
C LYS A 86 5.90 13.70 4.52
N ALA A 87 6.62 14.46 3.71
CA ALA A 87 8.08 14.49 3.79
C ALA A 87 8.48 15.32 5.02
N VAL A 88 9.40 14.80 5.82
CA VAL A 88 9.89 15.49 7.04
C VAL A 88 11.28 16.07 6.82
N SER A 89 12.19 15.27 6.23
CA SER A 89 13.57 15.67 5.95
C SER A 89 14.21 14.76 4.89
N GLY A 90 15.44 15.07 4.48
CA GLY A 90 16.21 14.27 3.53
C GLY A 90 15.73 14.41 2.07
N ASN A 91 16.22 13.55 1.19
CA ASN A 91 15.82 13.61 -0.22
C ASN A 91 14.30 13.38 -0.37
N LEU A 92 13.65 14.18 -1.22
CA LEU A 92 12.22 14.09 -1.46
C LEU A 92 11.90 12.95 -2.44
N PRO A 93 11.25 11.86 -1.99
CA PRO A 93 10.93 10.73 -2.86
C PRO A 93 9.69 11.02 -3.71
N SER A 94 9.48 10.17 -4.72
CA SER A 94 8.17 9.97 -5.32
C SER A 94 7.46 8.77 -4.68
N VAL A 95 6.19 8.93 -4.33
CA VAL A 95 5.36 7.93 -3.66
C VAL A 95 4.27 7.45 -4.60
N ARG A 96 3.90 6.16 -4.52
CA ARG A 96 2.78 5.59 -5.28
C ARG A 96 2.12 4.45 -4.51
N ILE A 97 0.83 4.23 -4.78
CA ILE A 97 0.20 2.96 -4.38
C ILE A 97 0.88 1.84 -5.15
N ALA A 98 1.23 0.76 -4.45
CA ALA A 98 1.82 -0.43 -5.04
C ALA A 98 1.31 -1.69 -4.33
N ALA A 99 1.26 -2.81 -5.04
CA ALA A 99 0.70 -4.04 -4.51
C ALA A 99 1.34 -5.29 -5.14
N TRP A 100 1.36 -6.38 -4.39
CA TRP A 100 1.65 -7.72 -4.93
C TRP A 100 0.32 -8.43 -5.23
N ALA A 101 0.12 -8.85 -6.49
CA ALA A 101 -1.15 -9.45 -6.96
C ALA A 101 -1.05 -10.98 -6.97
N GLY A 102 -1.88 -11.64 -6.16
CA GLY A 102 -1.86 -13.10 -5.97
C GLY A 102 -2.97 -13.82 -6.71
N ASP A 103 -2.63 -14.92 -7.38
CA ASP A 103 -3.62 -15.86 -7.92
C ASP A 103 -4.11 -16.87 -6.86
N VAL A 104 -5.00 -17.78 -7.27
CA VAL A 104 -5.56 -18.82 -6.40
C VAL A 104 -4.51 -19.83 -5.90
N GLY A 105 -3.39 -19.97 -6.61
CA GLY A 105 -2.27 -20.83 -6.24
C GLY A 105 -1.27 -20.16 -5.30
N GLY A 106 -1.47 -18.89 -4.95
CA GLY A 106 -0.55 -18.11 -4.14
C GLY A 106 0.68 -17.61 -4.91
N ALA A 107 0.63 -17.60 -6.25
CA ALA A 107 1.69 -17.09 -7.09
C ALA A 107 1.43 -15.63 -7.53
N ASN A 108 2.50 -14.90 -7.82
CA ASN A 108 2.38 -13.53 -8.32
C ASN A 108 1.88 -13.56 -9.77
N VAL A 109 0.82 -12.80 -10.06
CA VAL A 109 0.38 -12.53 -11.43
C VAL A 109 1.20 -11.36 -11.99
N ALA A 110 2.45 -11.64 -12.40
CA ALA A 110 3.40 -10.59 -12.81
C ALA A 110 2.98 -9.83 -14.08
N THR A 111 2.01 -10.35 -14.83
CA THR A 111 1.48 -9.74 -16.05
C THR A 111 0.56 -8.56 -15.81
N VAL A 112 0.05 -8.37 -14.58
CA VAL A 112 -0.77 -7.20 -14.24
C VAL A 112 0.09 -6.06 -13.69
N LEU A 113 -0.35 -4.82 -13.91
CA LEU A 113 0.31 -3.64 -13.33
C LEU A 113 0.28 -3.70 -11.81
N GLN A 114 1.42 -3.53 -11.15
CA GLN A 114 1.51 -3.63 -9.69
C GLN A 114 1.74 -2.28 -8.99
N THR A 115 1.78 -1.20 -9.75
CA THR A 115 2.09 0.14 -9.27
C THR A 115 1.19 1.16 -9.95
N GLY A 116 0.52 2.00 -9.15
CA GLY A 116 -0.32 3.08 -9.64
C GLY A 116 0.48 4.34 -10.03
N PRO A 117 -0.22 5.46 -10.28
CA PRO A 117 0.41 6.75 -10.56
C PRO A 117 1.35 7.18 -9.44
N SER A 118 2.47 7.80 -9.83
CA SER A 118 3.47 8.31 -8.90
C SER A 118 3.32 9.80 -8.66
N VAL A 119 3.44 10.20 -7.40
CA VAL A 119 3.37 11.59 -6.94
C VAL A 119 4.71 11.95 -6.33
N ALA A 120 5.40 12.93 -6.93
CA ALA A 120 6.62 13.48 -6.37
C ALA A 120 6.30 14.38 -5.17
N LEU A 121 6.99 14.17 -4.04
CA LEU A 121 6.93 15.12 -2.93
C LEU A 121 7.81 16.33 -3.27
N THR A 122 7.30 17.54 -3.08
CA THR A 122 7.98 18.78 -3.50
C THR A 122 8.39 19.67 -2.33
N SER A 123 7.87 19.40 -1.13
CA SER A 123 8.01 20.24 0.05
C SER A 123 8.03 19.39 1.31
N TYR A 124 8.74 19.86 2.34
CA TYR A 124 8.62 19.28 3.68
C TYR A 124 7.39 19.83 4.40
N GLY A 125 6.81 19.04 5.29
CA GLY A 125 5.65 19.42 6.10
C GLY A 125 4.31 19.43 5.34
N GLU A 126 4.33 19.30 4.02
CA GLU A 126 3.11 19.21 3.22
C GLU A 126 2.54 17.78 3.26
N VAL A 127 1.24 17.67 3.59
CA VAL A 127 0.53 16.39 3.53
C VAL A 127 -0.02 16.17 2.13
N VAL A 128 0.52 15.14 1.46
CA VAL A 128 0.13 14.72 0.12
C VAL A 128 -0.71 13.45 0.21
N THR A 129 -1.77 13.37 -0.60
CA THR A 129 -2.55 12.13 -0.74
C THR A 129 -2.17 11.43 -2.04
N VAL A 130 -1.78 10.16 -1.93
CA VAL A 130 -1.61 9.26 -3.08
C VAL A 130 -2.81 8.34 -3.19
N SER A 131 -3.23 8.03 -4.41
CA SER A 131 -4.37 7.15 -4.65
C SER A 131 -4.19 6.27 -5.89
N ALA A 132 -4.82 5.10 -5.86
CA ALA A 132 -5.03 4.28 -7.05
C ALA A 132 -6.33 3.48 -6.93
N ILE A 133 -6.95 3.17 -8.06
CA ILE A 133 -8.10 2.28 -8.15
C ILE A 133 -7.66 0.92 -8.71
N ILE A 134 -7.87 -0.13 -7.93
CA ILE A 134 -7.68 -1.53 -8.32
C ILE A 134 -9.04 -2.14 -8.65
N ALA A 135 -9.16 -2.77 -9.81
CA ALA A 135 -10.37 -3.50 -10.19
C ALA A 135 -10.07 -4.61 -11.20
N ARG A 136 -10.98 -5.58 -11.29
CA ARG A 136 -10.92 -6.62 -12.34
C ARG A 136 -11.21 -6.07 -13.74
N GLY A 137 -12.01 -5.00 -13.84
CA GLY A 137 -12.41 -4.39 -15.11
C GLY A 137 -11.57 -3.16 -15.47
N SER A 138 -11.41 -2.89 -16.76
CA SER A 138 -10.63 -1.78 -17.32
C SER A 138 -11.48 -0.55 -17.66
N ARG A 139 -12.29 -0.08 -16.70
CA ARG A 139 -13.07 1.17 -16.88
C ARG A 139 -12.16 2.40 -16.81
N GLN A 140 -12.59 3.49 -17.43
CA GLN A 140 -11.91 4.78 -17.27
C GLN A 140 -11.78 5.14 -15.79
N GLY A 141 -10.58 5.55 -15.38
CA GLY A 141 -10.24 5.86 -13.98
C GLY A 141 -9.75 4.66 -13.17
N VAL A 142 -9.70 3.45 -13.73
CA VAL A 142 -9.01 2.32 -13.08
C VAL A 142 -7.53 2.40 -13.41
N ASP A 143 -6.70 2.58 -12.38
CA ASP A 143 -5.25 2.62 -12.52
C ASP A 143 -4.64 1.22 -12.69
N LEU A 144 -5.21 0.24 -11.99
CA LEU A 144 -4.70 -1.13 -11.89
C LEU A 144 -5.77 -2.13 -12.36
N PRO A 145 -5.96 -2.29 -13.69
CA PRO A 145 -6.91 -3.25 -14.25
C PRO A 145 -6.31 -4.66 -14.23
N TRP A 146 -6.77 -5.49 -13.30
CA TRP A 146 -6.16 -6.78 -13.00
C TRP A 146 -6.81 -7.99 -13.66
N GLY A 147 -7.93 -7.80 -14.36
CA GLY A 147 -8.62 -8.92 -14.99
C GLY A 147 -9.08 -9.95 -13.94
N THR A 148 -9.09 -11.22 -14.33
CA THR A 148 -9.67 -12.29 -13.51
C THR A 148 -8.67 -13.15 -12.75
N LEU A 149 -7.38 -13.06 -13.05
CA LEU A 149 -6.38 -13.96 -12.47
C LEU A 149 -6.07 -13.63 -11.00
N PRO A 150 -5.81 -12.36 -10.60
CA PRO A 150 -5.62 -12.05 -9.20
C PRO A 150 -6.92 -12.20 -8.42
N VAL A 151 -6.83 -12.88 -7.27
CA VAL A 151 -7.94 -13.09 -6.33
C VAL A 151 -7.70 -12.42 -4.98
N TYR A 152 -6.46 -12.01 -4.70
CA TYR A 152 -6.11 -11.15 -3.57
C TYR A 152 -4.88 -10.30 -3.87
N ALA A 153 -4.58 -9.35 -2.98
CA ALA A 153 -3.33 -8.61 -3.02
C ALA A 153 -2.80 -8.20 -1.64
N HIS A 154 -1.47 -8.06 -1.57
CA HIS A 154 -0.79 -7.37 -0.49
C HIS A 154 -0.55 -5.93 -0.93
N VAL A 155 -1.29 -4.99 -0.35
CA VAL A 155 -1.35 -3.59 -0.80
C VAL A 155 -0.51 -2.69 0.12
N GLY A 156 0.12 -1.67 -0.46
CA GLY A 156 0.77 -0.59 0.29
C GLY A 156 1.40 0.45 -0.62
N LEU A 157 2.63 0.89 -0.31
CA LEU A 157 3.30 2.04 -0.93
C LEU A 157 4.72 1.72 -1.40
N ASP A 158 5.08 2.19 -2.59
CA ASP A 158 6.48 2.36 -2.98
C ASP A 158 6.93 3.79 -2.74
N LEU A 159 8.13 3.96 -2.19
CA LEU A 159 8.88 5.21 -2.21
C LEU A 159 10.10 5.04 -3.12
N THR A 160 10.19 5.86 -4.16
CA THR A 160 11.19 5.81 -5.23
C THR A 160 11.92 7.14 -5.35
N GLY A 161 13.07 7.16 -6.03
CA GLY A 161 13.95 8.33 -6.10
C GLY A 161 14.81 8.42 -4.87
#